data_AF-A0A7L2TAS9-F1
#
_entry.id   AF-A0A7L2TAS9-F1
#
_cell.length_a   1.000
_cell.length_b   1.000
_cell.length_c   1.000
_cell.angle_alpha   90.00
_cell.angle_beta   90.00
_cell.angle_gamma   90.00
#
_symmetry.space_group_name_H-M   'P 1'
#
loop_
_entity.id
_entity.type
_entity.pdbx_description
1 polymer ?
#
loop_
_entity_poly.entity_id
_entity_poly.type
_entity_poly.pdbx_seq_one_letter_code
_entity_poly.pdbx_strand_id
1 'polypeptide(L)'
;LSLRSPSEYAATGSCRQFFLNVGQANAEILPREAPQRQRLLLEALACLKIPGTKIGAEDAEVLGWLLCELGGEYIRNSGGNLLQGLSRCGSLLPEQEEAIRDIVSGGNTTFGPPSAWSAFTLSQLSGLIPVLGHGILRQIPK
;
A
#
# COMPACT_ATOMS: atom_id res chain seq x y z
N LEU A 1 -20.10 -6.86 24.93
CA LEU A 1 -20.28 -7.07 23.48
C LEU A 1 -19.05 -7.81 22.98
N SER A 2 -19.13 -9.12 22.79
CA SER A 2 -18.03 -9.93 22.27
C SER A 2 -17.91 -9.66 20.78
N LEU A 3 -16.93 -8.86 20.37
CA LEU A 3 -16.62 -8.70 18.95
C LEU A 3 -16.13 -10.05 18.44
N ARG A 4 -16.94 -10.68 17.58
CA ARG A 4 -16.58 -11.88 16.83
C ARG A 4 -15.25 -11.67 16.12
N SER A 5 -14.42 -12.71 16.05
CA SER A 5 -13.17 -12.60 15.29
C SER A 5 -13.48 -12.37 13.81
N PRO A 6 -12.65 -11.63 13.07
CA PRO A 6 -12.81 -11.47 11.62
C PRO A 6 -12.98 -12.80 10.86
N SER A 7 -12.36 -13.87 11.36
CA SER A 7 -12.54 -15.25 10.89
C SER A 7 -13.98 -15.79 10.99
N GLU A 8 -14.79 -15.33 11.94
CA GLU A 8 -16.21 -15.70 12.05
C GLU A 8 -17.10 -14.93 11.06
N TYR A 9 -16.68 -13.77 10.55
CA TYR A 9 -17.39 -13.05 9.47
C TYR A 9 -17.22 -13.70 8.10
N ALA A 10 -16.08 -14.37 7.88
CA ALA A 10 -15.85 -15.19 6.68
C ALA A 10 -16.82 -16.39 6.53
N ALA A 11 -17.63 -16.67 7.55
CA ALA A 11 -18.67 -17.71 7.50
C ALA A 11 -19.93 -17.29 6.72
N THR A 12 -20.08 -16.00 6.35
CA THR A 12 -21.27 -15.48 5.63
C THR A 12 -20.97 -14.84 4.27
N GLY A 13 -19.70 -14.54 4.00
CA GLY A 13 -19.16 -14.08 2.72
C GLY A 13 -17.68 -14.46 2.61
N SER A 14 -17.07 -14.42 1.42
CA SER A 14 -15.66 -14.78 1.28
C SER A 14 -14.76 -13.85 2.11
N CYS A 15 -13.69 -14.37 2.72
CA CYS A 15 -12.77 -13.55 3.52
C CYS A 15 -12.21 -12.35 2.72
N ARG A 16 -12.05 -12.51 1.41
CA ARG A 16 -11.64 -11.46 0.49
C ARG A 16 -12.62 -10.28 0.51
N GLN A 17 -13.93 -10.54 0.52
CA GLN A 17 -14.93 -9.48 0.58
C GLN A 17 -14.89 -8.75 1.93
N PHE A 18 -14.66 -9.47 3.03
CA PHE A 18 -14.46 -8.84 4.34
C PHE A 18 -13.29 -7.87 4.31
N PHE A 19 -12.13 -8.30 3.82
CA PHE A 19 -10.95 -7.43 3.78
C PHE A 19 -11.06 -6.31 2.74
N LEU A 20 -11.81 -6.51 1.65
CA LEU A 20 -12.13 -5.42 0.72
C LEU A 20 -12.91 -4.32 1.43
N ASN A 21 -13.92 -4.69 2.24
CA ASN A 21 -14.68 -3.72 3.03
C ASN A 21 -13.82 -3.05 4.10
N VAL A 22 -12.92 -3.80 4.75
CA VAL A 22 -11.96 -3.23 5.73
C VAL A 22 -11.01 -2.25 5.05
N GLY A 23 -10.41 -2.60 3.92
CA GLY A 23 -9.46 -1.78 3.18
C GLY A 23 -10.08 -0.50 2.61
N GLN A 24 -11.39 -0.51 2.33
CA GLN A 24 -12.17 0.66 1.89
C GLN A 24 -12.72 1.51 3.05
N ALA A 25 -12.65 1.02 4.29
CA ALA A 25 -13.15 1.76 5.45
C ALA A 25 -12.26 2.97 5.77
N ASN A 26 -12.81 3.93 6.53
CA ASN A 26 -12.03 5.06 7.01
C ASN A 26 -10.96 4.59 8.01
N ALA A 27 -9.69 4.70 7.62
CA ALA A 27 -8.54 4.32 8.42
C ALA A 27 -8.40 5.12 9.73
N GLU A 28 -8.99 6.32 9.81
CA GLU A 28 -8.92 7.21 10.99
C GLU A 28 -9.73 6.70 12.19
N ILE A 29 -10.66 5.75 11.96
CA ILE A 29 -11.43 5.12 13.04
C ILE A 29 -10.51 4.32 13.98
N LEU A 30 -9.40 3.78 13.45
CA LEU A 30 -8.38 3.08 14.22
C LEU A 30 -7.14 3.99 14.36
N PRO A 31 -6.79 4.45 15.58
CA PRO A 31 -5.57 5.22 15.80
C PRO A 31 -4.34 4.52 15.23
N ARG A 32 -3.38 5.28 14.72
CA ARG A 32 -2.20 4.73 14.04
C ARG A 32 -1.38 3.81 14.92
N GLU A 33 -1.34 4.09 16.21
CA GLU A 33 -0.59 3.32 17.21
C GLU A 33 -1.35 2.06 17.67
N ALA A 34 -2.58 1.87 17.20
CA ALA A 34 -3.42 0.74 17.60
C ALA A 34 -2.82 -0.58 17.05
N PRO A 35 -2.45 -1.55 17.91
CA PRO A 35 -1.90 -2.84 17.46
C PRO A 35 -2.88 -3.64 16.59
N GLN A 36 -4.17 -3.29 16.63
CA GLN A 36 -5.22 -3.83 15.77
C GLN A 36 -4.92 -3.61 14.28
N ARG A 37 -4.24 -2.53 13.88
CA ARG A 37 -3.90 -2.27 12.48
C ARG A 37 -2.96 -3.35 11.93
N GLN A 38 -1.89 -3.64 12.66
CA GLN A 38 -0.96 -4.71 12.32
C GLN A 38 -1.65 -6.09 12.32
N ARG A 39 -2.54 -6.34 13.29
CA ARG A 39 -3.31 -7.58 13.33
C ARG A 39 -4.20 -7.74 12.10
N LEU A 40 -4.92 -6.69 11.69
CA LEU A 40 -5.75 -6.70 10.49
C LEU A 40 -4.93 -6.96 9.22
N LEU A 41 -3.75 -6.34 9.10
CA LEU A 41 -2.84 -6.62 7.99
C LEU A 41 -2.45 -8.10 7.94
N LEU A 42 -2.01 -8.68 9.06
CA LEU A 42 -1.59 -10.09 9.12
C LEU A 42 -2.75 -11.05 8.75
N GLU A 43 -3.95 -10.79 9.26
CA GLU A 43 -5.14 -11.57 8.94
C GLU A 43 -5.53 -11.42 7.45
N ALA A 44 -5.37 -10.22 6.88
CA ALA A 44 -5.63 -9.96 5.46
C ALA A 44 -4.66 -10.72 4.55
N LEU A 45 -3.36 -10.64 4.84
CA LEU A 45 -2.32 -11.35 4.08
C LEU A 45 -2.55 -12.87 4.10
N ALA A 46 -2.95 -13.42 5.25
CA ALA A 46 -3.31 -14.83 5.39
C ALA A 46 -4.56 -15.20 4.58
N CYS A 47 -5.61 -14.36 4.61
CA CYS A 47 -6.82 -14.56 3.82
C CYS A 47 -6.53 -14.58 2.31
N LEU A 48 -5.71 -13.64 1.84
CA LEU A 48 -5.34 -13.50 0.43
C LEU A 48 -4.31 -14.53 -0.05
N LYS A 49 -3.72 -15.30 0.88
CA LYS A 49 -2.68 -16.30 0.61
C LYS A 49 -1.47 -15.70 -0.15
N ILE A 50 -1.04 -14.52 0.28
CA ILE A 50 0.09 -13.82 -0.33
C ILE A 50 1.37 -14.66 -0.20
N PRO A 51 2.04 -15.01 -1.31
CA PRO A 51 3.29 -15.76 -1.27
C PRO A 51 4.46 -14.84 -0.90
N GLY A 52 4.99 -14.99 0.31
CA GLY A 52 6.10 -14.16 0.80
C GLY A 52 5.70 -12.68 0.89
N THR A 53 6.47 -11.81 0.24
CA THR A 53 6.30 -10.36 0.29
C THR A 53 5.86 -9.74 -1.04
N LYS A 54 5.44 -10.57 -2.02
CA LYS A 54 5.01 -10.11 -3.35
C LYS A 54 3.49 -9.96 -3.43
N ILE A 55 3.02 -8.72 -3.51
CA ILE A 55 1.61 -8.36 -3.60
C ILE A 55 1.28 -7.91 -5.03
N GLY A 56 0.24 -8.53 -5.62
CA GLY A 56 -0.31 -8.15 -6.92
C GLY A 56 -1.23 -6.92 -6.83
N ALA A 57 -1.56 -6.32 -7.98
CA ALA A 57 -2.45 -5.16 -8.02
C ALA A 57 -3.85 -5.44 -7.46
N GLU A 58 -4.44 -6.61 -7.76
CA GLU A 58 -5.76 -6.99 -7.25
C GLU A 58 -5.79 -7.16 -5.73
N ASP A 59 -4.73 -7.73 -5.15
CA ASP A 59 -4.60 -7.88 -3.70
C ASP A 59 -4.32 -6.53 -3.02
N ALA A 60 -3.53 -5.66 -3.66
CA ALA A 60 -3.29 -4.31 -3.19
C ALA A 60 -4.60 -3.50 -3.10
N GLU A 61 -5.50 -3.69 -4.06
CA GLU A 61 -6.84 -3.09 -4.03
C GLU A 61 -7.66 -3.59 -2.84
N VAL A 62 -7.62 -4.89 -2.54
CA VAL A 62 -8.30 -5.46 -1.37
C VAL A 62 -7.73 -4.91 -0.06
N LEU A 63 -6.40 -4.79 0.04
CA LEU A 63 -5.74 -4.31 1.25
C LEU A 63 -6.08 -2.84 1.54
N GLY A 64 -6.24 -2.01 0.50
CA GLY A 64 -6.65 -0.61 0.67
C GLY A 64 -5.72 0.14 1.62
N TRP A 65 -6.26 0.75 2.68
CA TRP A 65 -5.45 1.50 3.65
C TRP A 65 -4.47 0.62 4.45
N LEU A 66 -4.68 -0.70 4.53
CA LEU A 66 -3.75 -1.61 5.22
C LEU A 66 -2.37 -1.65 4.53
N LEU A 67 -2.27 -1.18 3.28
CA LEU A 67 -0.99 -1.01 2.59
C LEU A 67 -0.03 -0.07 3.37
N CYS A 68 -0.56 0.87 4.15
CA CYS A 68 0.23 1.78 4.96
C CYS A 68 0.95 1.10 6.13
N GLU A 69 0.53 -0.13 6.49
CA GLU A 69 1.12 -0.93 7.56
C GLU A 69 2.21 -1.90 7.03
N LEU A 70 2.42 -1.96 5.70
CA LEU A 70 3.42 -2.86 5.10
C LEU A 70 4.84 -2.37 5.34
N GLY A 71 5.75 -3.26 5.74
CA GLY A 71 7.18 -2.95 5.83
C GLY A 71 7.83 -2.73 4.45
N GLY A 72 9.01 -2.11 4.44
CA GLY A 72 9.72 -1.73 3.20
C GLY A 72 10.03 -2.91 2.24
N GLU A 73 10.16 -4.14 2.75
CA GLU A 73 10.39 -5.32 1.91
C GLU A 73 9.22 -5.63 0.96
N TYR A 74 7.98 -5.50 1.43
CA TYR A 74 6.79 -5.68 0.59
C TYR A 74 6.77 -4.68 -0.56
N ILE A 75 7.18 -3.44 -0.29
CA ILE A 75 7.26 -2.36 -1.29
C ILE A 75 8.29 -2.70 -2.36
N ARG A 76 9.50 -3.10 -1.96
CA ARG A 76 10.56 -3.49 -2.90
C ARG A 76 10.16 -4.69 -3.77
N ASN A 77 9.58 -5.72 -3.18
CA ASN A 77 9.27 -6.97 -3.89
C ASN A 77 7.98 -6.91 -4.72
N SER A 78 7.07 -5.98 -4.41
CA SER A 78 5.84 -5.75 -5.17
C SER A 78 5.99 -4.69 -6.27
N GLY A 79 7.07 -3.89 -6.22
CA GLY A 79 7.37 -2.86 -7.21
C GLY A 79 6.24 -1.82 -7.35
N GLY A 80 5.93 -1.46 -8.60
CA GLY A 80 4.95 -0.41 -8.91
C GLY A 80 3.51 -0.68 -8.45
N ASN A 81 3.16 -1.93 -8.12
CA ASN A 81 1.79 -2.33 -7.78
C ASN A 81 1.23 -1.60 -6.54
N LEU A 82 2.11 -1.18 -5.63
CA LEU A 82 1.69 -0.57 -4.37
C LEU A 82 1.69 0.96 -4.40
N LEU A 83 2.34 1.59 -5.39
CA LEU A 83 2.61 3.03 -5.38
C LEU A 83 1.34 3.89 -5.31
N GLN A 84 0.29 3.52 -6.04
CA GLN A 84 -0.99 4.24 -5.99
C GLN A 84 -1.74 4.05 -4.67
N GLY A 85 -1.56 2.90 -4.02
CA GLY A 85 -2.11 2.66 -2.69
C GLY A 85 -1.37 3.47 -1.63
N LEU A 86 -0.04 3.41 -1.67
CA LEU A 86 0.86 4.12 -0.77
C LEU A 86 0.75 5.64 -0.89
N SER A 87 0.40 6.17 -2.07
CA SER A 87 0.17 7.61 -2.25
C SER A 87 -1.02 8.15 -1.42
N ARG A 88 -1.86 7.27 -0.88
CA ARG A 88 -2.97 7.62 0.01
C ARG A 88 -2.63 7.52 1.50
N CYS A 89 -1.43 7.05 1.85
CA CYS A 89 -0.99 6.98 3.24
C CYS A 89 -0.69 8.39 3.76
N GLY A 90 -1.30 8.77 4.89
CA GLY A 90 -1.06 10.10 5.45
C GLY A 90 0.35 10.29 6.04
N SER A 91 1.04 9.20 6.35
CA SER A 91 2.48 9.23 6.66
C SER A 91 3.09 7.87 6.35
N LEU A 92 4.39 7.86 6.10
CA LEU A 92 5.17 6.66 5.82
C LEU A 92 6.33 6.57 6.81
N LEU A 93 6.76 5.35 7.11
CA LEU A 93 7.95 5.08 7.89
C LEU A 93 9.20 5.34 7.04
N PRO A 94 10.35 5.69 7.66
CA PRO A 94 11.60 5.92 6.93
C PRO A 94 11.99 4.76 6.00
N GLU A 95 11.80 3.51 6.43
CA GLU A 95 12.07 2.33 5.61
C GLU A 95 11.12 2.17 4.41
N GLN A 96 9.86 2.63 4.53
CA GLN A 96 8.91 2.62 3.42
C GLN A 96 9.29 3.70 2.41
N GLU A 97 9.67 4.88 2.89
CA GLU A 97 10.15 5.98 2.05
C GLU A 97 11.39 5.59 1.24
N GLU A 98 12.36 4.94 1.88
CA GLU A 98 13.55 4.41 1.21
C GLU A 98 13.16 3.39 0.13
N ALA A 99 12.33 2.41 0.47
CA ALA A 99 11.85 1.43 -0.48
C ALA A 99 11.11 2.05 -1.69
N ILE A 100 10.31 3.10 -1.46
CA ILE A 100 9.63 3.84 -2.54
C ILE A 100 10.64 4.53 -3.46
N ARG A 101 11.67 5.19 -2.90
CA ARG A 101 12.73 5.83 -3.70
C ARG A 101 13.50 4.81 -4.51
N ASP A 102 13.83 3.66 -3.95
CA ASP A 102 14.53 2.57 -4.64
C ASP A 102 13.75 2.12 -5.87
N ILE A 103 12.47 1.77 -5.71
CA ILE A 103 11.66 1.27 -6.82
C ILE A 103 11.38 2.34 -7.88
N VAL A 104 11.16 3.59 -7.46
CA VAL A 104 10.88 4.70 -8.40
C VAL A 104 12.14 5.05 -9.20
N SER A 105 13.29 5.14 -8.54
CA SER A 105 14.56 5.47 -9.21
C SER A 105 15.00 4.38 -10.20
N GLY A 106 14.72 3.11 -9.90
CA GLY A 106 14.98 2.00 -10.82
C GLY A 106 14.10 1.99 -12.06
N GLY A 107 12.98 2.72 -12.06
CA GLY A 107 12.08 2.91 -13.21
C GLY A 107 11.34 1.66 -13.70
N ASN A 108 11.61 0.49 -13.12
CA ASN A 108 10.95 -0.79 -13.42
C ASN A 108 9.60 -0.89 -12.69
N THR A 109 8.73 0.08 -12.93
CA THR A 109 7.37 0.14 -12.39
C THR A 109 6.36 0.22 -13.53
N THR A 110 5.09 -0.04 -13.22
CA THR A 110 3.98 0.19 -14.16
C THR A 110 3.86 1.64 -14.61
N PHE A 111 4.47 2.59 -13.90
CA PHE A 111 4.51 4.01 -14.24
C PHE A 111 5.75 4.40 -15.08
N GLY A 112 6.69 3.46 -15.29
CA GLY A 112 7.96 3.72 -15.95
C GLY A 112 8.91 4.60 -15.14
N PRO A 113 10.04 5.04 -15.74
CA PRO A 113 11.00 5.92 -15.09
C PRO A 113 10.43 7.33 -14.89
N PRO A 114 10.89 8.08 -13.87
CA PRO A 114 10.44 9.45 -13.61
C PRO A 114 10.49 10.40 -14.82
N SER A 115 11.45 10.20 -15.73
CA SER A 115 11.59 10.98 -16.97
C SER A 115 10.48 10.79 -18.00
N ALA A 116 9.67 9.74 -17.85
CA ALA A 116 8.52 9.45 -18.69
C ALA A 116 7.18 9.82 -18.03
N TRP A 117 7.21 10.37 -16.81
CA TRP A 117 6.00 10.66 -16.06
C TRP A 117 5.21 11.82 -16.67
N SER A 118 3.90 11.60 -16.80
CA SER A 118 2.94 12.61 -17.24
C SER A 118 2.33 13.33 -16.04
N ALA A 119 1.62 14.45 -16.30
CA ALA A 119 0.77 15.09 -15.29
C ALA A 119 -0.24 14.11 -14.66
N PHE A 120 -0.72 13.13 -15.42
CA PHE A 120 -1.60 12.08 -14.93
C PHE A 120 -0.89 11.10 -13.98
N THR A 121 0.37 10.76 -14.25
CA THR A 121 1.18 9.97 -13.31
C THR A 121 1.38 10.73 -12.00
N LEU A 122 1.70 12.02 -12.09
CA LEU A 122 1.91 12.88 -10.93
C LEU A 122 0.65 13.05 -10.08
N SER A 123 -0.53 13.14 -10.69
CA SER A 123 -1.78 13.22 -9.93
C SER A 123 -2.06 11.94 -9.14
N GLN A 124 -1.82 10.77 -9.75
CA GLN A 124 -2.00 9.47 -9.09
C GLN A 124 -1.00 9.24 -7.94
N LEU A 125 0.22 9.77 -8.06
CA LEU A 125 1.31 9.59 -7.10
C LEU A 125 1.53 10.82 -6.21
N SER A 126 0.57 11.75 -6.18
CA SER A 126 0.71 13.06 -5.53
C SER A 126 1.15 12.99 -4.07
N GLY A 127 0.61 12.05 -3.29
CA GLY A 127 1.02 11.87 -1.89
C GLY A 127 2.45 11.34 -1.69
N LEU A 128 3.09 10.84 -2.74
CA LEU A 128 4.49 10.40 -2.70
C LEU A 128 5.48 11.50 -3.09
N ILE A 129 5.03 12.62 -3.66
CA ILE A 129 5.91 13.72 -4.10
C ILE A 129 6.88 14.18 -2.99
N PRO A 130 6.46 14.38 -1.72
CA PRO A 130 7.37 14.75 -0.64
C PRO A 130 8.47 13.72 -0.35
N VAL A 131 8.22 12.46 -0.71
CA VAL A 131 9.10 11.32 -0.42
C VAL A 131 10.17 11.12 -1.50
N LEU A 132 9.88 11.45 -2.77
CA LEU A 132 10.75 11.12 -3.91
C LEU A 132 12.17 11.70 -3.81
N GLY A 133 12.33 12.82 -3.11
CA GLY A 133 13.62 13.49 -2.96
C GLY A 133 14.11 14.16 -4.24
N HIS A 134 15.15 14.98 -4.10
CA HIS A 134 15.58 15.91 -5.15
C HIS A 134 16.07 15.24 -6.45
N GLY A 135 16.75 14.11 -6.34
CA GLY A 135 17.31 13.39 -7.49
C GLY A 135 16.24 12.83 -8.43
N ILE A 136 15.13 12.36 -7.89
CA ILE A 136 13.98 11.86 -8.66
C ILE A 136 13.19 13.04 -9.23
N LEU A 137 12.91 14.05 -8.40
CA LEU A 137 12.12 15.23 -8.81
C LEU A 137 12.72 15.97 -10.00
N ARG A 138 14.05 16.03 -10.11
CA ARG A 138 14.76 16.66 -11.25
C ARG A 138 14.60 15.92 -12.58
N GLN A 139 14.25 14.64 -12.55
CA GLN A 139 14.07 13.84 -13.77
C GLN A 139 12.68 14.04 -14.38
N ILE A 140 11.71 14.49 -13.60
CA ILE A 140 10.33 14.66 -14.03
C ILE A 140 10.26 15.78 -15.09
N PRO A 141 9.62 15.55 -16.25
CA PRO A 141 9.43 16.57 -17.26
C PRO A 141 8.73 17.82 -16.70
N LYS A 142 9.13 18.99 -17.20
CA LYS A 142 8.53 20.28 -16.84
C LYS A 142 7.20 20.52 -17.56
#